data_AF-A0A437SAV2-F1
#
_entry.id   AF-A0A437SAV2-F1
#
_cell.length_a   1.000
_cell.length_b   1.000
_cell.length_c   1.000
_cell.angle_alpha   90.00
_cell.angle_beta   90.00
_cell.angle_gamma   90.00
#
_symmetry.space_group_name_H-M   'P 1'
#
loop_
_entity.id
_entity.type
_entity.pdbx_description
1 polymer ?
#
loop_
_entity_poly.entity_id
_entity_poly.type
_entity_poly.pdbx_seq_one_letter_code
_entity_poly.pdbx_strand_id
1 'polypeptide(L)'
;NLGLIPCVLIDSTALRSSLYDSQAKWGKSTRYGWYKGYKVHVCSTPEGVVLSYAFTTANVHDSQSIYKIAGTCDIFPVNPINSRNGEQIKSSHRRVLSHFVTTTFGKQLLKERGKIEQQFSNLKDKGLEQPRWYGKNRYLLHIQLVFLIHNIAYLF
;
A
#
# COMPACT_ATOMS: atom_id res chain seq x y z
N ASN A 1 -11.84 22.89 8.56
CA ASN A 1 -12.75 22.22 7.62
C ASN A 1 -11.90 21.61 6.53
N LEU A 2 -11.59 20.30 6.61
CA LEU A 2 -10.63 19.61 5.73
C LEU A 2 -11.27 19.09 4.43
N GLY A 3 -12.56 19.36 4.19
CA GLY A 3 -13.34 18.81 3.08
C GLY A 3 -12.90 19.25 1.67
N LEU A 4 -11.67 19.71 1.49
CA LEU A 4 -11.15 20.32 0.26
C LEU A 4 -9.74 19.86 -0.12
N ILE A 5 -9.12 18.96 0.65
CA ILE A 5 -7.77 18.48 0.32
C ILE A 5 -7.90 17.06 -0.24
N PRO A 6 -7.78 16.89 -1.57
CA PRO A 6 -7.72 15.56 -2.16
C PRO A 6 -6.42 14.91 -1.67
N CYS A 7 -6.57 13.99 -0.72
CA CYS A 7 -5.49 13.12 -0.30
C CYS A 7 -5.78 11.71 -0.79
N VAL A 8 -4.72 10.97 -1.03
CA VAL A 8 -4.80 9.55 -1.34
C VAL A 8 -3.96 8.80 -0.32
N LEU A 9 -4.38 7.59 -0.02
CA LEU A 9 -3.75 6.74 0.95
C LEU A 9 -3.07 5.61 0.20
N ILE A 10 -1.83 5.29 0.60
CA ILE A 10 -1.09 4.16 0.04
C ILE A 10 -0.70 3.23 1.17
N ASP A 11 -1.03 1.96 1.01
CA ASP A 11 -0.56 0.88 1.88
C ASP A 11 -0.29 -0.37 1.04
N SER A 12 0.25 -1.41 1.65
CA SER A 12 0.57 -2.66 0.97
C SER A 12 0.12 -3.87 1.76
N THR A 13 -0.16 -4.96 1.04
CA THR A 13 -0.37 -6.25 1.67
C THR A 13 0.44 -7.37 1.03
N ALA A 14 0.74 -8.37 1.86
CA ALA A 14 1.49 -9.57 1.51
C ALA A 14 0.56 -10.62 0.89
N LEU A 15 0.92 -11.11 -0.29
CA LEU A 15 0.20 -12.14 -1.02
C LEU A 15 1.03 -13.43 -1.01
N ARG A 16 0.69 -14.36 -0.11
CA ARG A 16 1.45 -15.61 0.07
C ARG A 16 1.23 -16.54 -1.12
N SER A 17 2.34 -17.00 -1.72
CA SER A 17 2.32 -17.98 -2.80
C SER A 17 2.72 -19.37 -2.31
N SER A 18 2.56 -20.37 -3.18
CA SER A 18 3.11 -21.70 -2.99
C SER A 18 4.63 -21.63 -2.81
N LEU A 19 5.17 -22.50 -1.95
CA LEU A 19 6.62 -22.65 -1.78
C LEU A 19 7.31 -23.10 -3.07
N TYR A 20 6.58 -23.70 -4.00
CA TYR A 20 7.08 -24.18 -5.28
C TYR A 20 6.97 -23.14 -6.41
N ASP A 21 6.31 -22.00 -6.19
CA ASP A 21 6.21 -20.94 -7.19
C ASP A 21 7.60 -20.36 -7.48
N SER A 22 8.10 -20.59 -8.71
CA SER A 22 9.43 -20.16 -9.15
C SER A 22 9.51 -18.65 -9.40
N GLN A 23 8.37 -18.01 -9.70
CA GLN A 23 8.26 -16.59 -9.96
C GLN A 23 8.14 -15.77 -8.66
N ALA A 24 7.63 -16.39 -7.58
CA ALA A 24 7.55 -15.79 -6.26
C ALA A 24 8.93 -15.71 -5.57
N LYS A 25 9.13 -14.66 -4.75
CA LYS A 25 10.36 -14.46 -3.97
C LYS A 25 10.06 -14.41 -2.48
N TRP A 26 11.08 -14.64 -1.66
CA TRP A 26 10.97 -14.49 -0.20
C TRP A 26 11.01 -13.01 0.17
N GLY A 27 10.13 -12.61 1.09
CA GLY A 27 10.08 -11.28 1.64
C GLY A 27 9.64 -11.30 3.10
N LYS A 28 9.76 -10.15 3.76
CA LYS A 28 9.35 -9.97 5.16
C LYS A 28 8.05 -9.18 5.24
N SER A 29 7.12 -9.68 6.04
CA SER A 29 5.86 -9.03 6.42
C SER A 29 5.82 -8.91 7.95
N THR A 30 5.20 -7.85 8.45
CA THR A 30 4.92 -7.70 9.89
C THR A 30 3.96 -8.77 10.40
N ARG A 31 3.00 -9.21 9.58
CA ARG A 31 1.97 -10.20 9.95
C ARG A 31 2.46 -11.64 9.85
N TYR A 32 3.24 -11.96 8.81
CA TYR A 32 3.61 -13.35 8.50
C TYR A 32 5.08 -13.67 8.76
N GLY A 33 5.90 -12.69 9.17
CA GLY A 33 7.35 -12.86 9.17
C GLY A 33 7.87 -13.08 7.75
N TRP A 34 8.77 -14.05 7.57
CA TRP A 34 9.26 -14.44 6.25
C TRP A 34 8.20 -15.26 5.49
N TYR A 35 7.91 -14.86 4.25
CA TYR A 35 6.98 -15.56 3.38
C TYR A 35 7.47 -15.57 1.94
N LYS A 36 7.14 -16.63 1.19
CA LYS A 36 7.34 -16.68 -0.25
C LYS A 36 6.09 -16.15 -0.94
N GLY A 37 6.24 -15.16 -1.83
CA GLY A 37 5.09 -14.61 -2.52
C GLY A 37 5.34 -13.29 -3.22
N TYR A 38 4.29 -12.49 -3.22
CA TYR A 38 4.19 -11.20 -3.87
C TYR A 38 3.68 -10.15 -2.88
N LYS A 39 3.70 -8.89 -3.30
CA LYS A 39 3.07 -7.77 -2.62
C LYS A 39 2.21 -7.01 -3.60
N VAL A 40 1.11 -6.46 -3.11
CA VAL A 40 0.35 -5.43 -3.81
C VAL A 40 0.35 -4.17 -2.96
N HIS A 41 0.73 -3.07 -3.58
CA HIS A 41 0.65 -1.72 -3.03
C HIS A 41 -0.58 -1.06 -3.66
N VAL A 42 -1.48 -0.54 -2.85
CA VAL A 42 -2.76 0.02 -3.31
C VAL A 42 -2.80 1.49 -2.96
N CYS A 43 -3.17 2.32 -3.94
CA CYS A 43 -3.48 3.72 -3.79
C CYS A 43 -4.99 3.88 -3.84
N SER A 44 -5.59 4.43 -2.79
CA SER A 44 -7.04 4.64 -2.72
C SER A 44 -7.38 6.03 -2.20
N THR A 45 -8.61 6.47 -2.45
CA THR A 45 -9.18 7.62 -1.73
C THR A 45 -9.47 7.23 -0.27
N PRO A 46 -9.63 8.21 0.65
CA PRO A 46 -10.07 7.96 2.02
C PRO A 46 -11.45 7.31 2.11
N GLU A 47 -12.30 7.53 1.12
CA GLU A 47 -13.64 6.94 1.01
C GLU A 47 -13.59 5.46 0.61
N GLY A 48 -12.48 5.03 -0.01
CA GLY A 48 -12.19 3.63 -0.33
C GLY A 48 -12.12 3.28 -1.81
N VAL A 49 -12.27 4.26 -2.70
CA VAL A 49 -12.12 4.00 -4.14
C VAL A 49 -10.66 3.70 -4.46
N VAL A 50 -10.39 2.52 -5.04
CA VAL A 50 -9.03 2.15 -5.48
C VAL A 50 -8.70 2.89 -6.78
N LEU A 51 -7.64 3.69 -6.77
CA LEU A 51 -7.23 4.52 -7.91
C LEU A 51 -6.11 3.87 -8.73
N SER A 52 -5.15 3.24 -8.05
CA SER A 52 -3.98 2.64 -8.70
C SER A 52 -3.38 1.56 -7.81
N TYR A 53 -2.56 0.69 -8.40
CA TYR A 53 -1.82 -0.32 -7.66
C TYR A 53 -0.47 -0.64 -8.30
N ALA A 54 0.46 -1.13 -7.49
CA ALA A 54 1.70 -1.73 -7.95
C ALA A 54 1.82 -3.17 -7.42
N PHE A 55 2.02 -4.11 -8.33
CA PHE A 55 2.20 -5.52 -8.02
C PHE A 55 3.67 -5.93 -8.19
N THR A 56 4.28 -6.47 -7.14
CA THR A 56 5.70 -6.80 -7.10
C THR A 56 5.95 -8.14 -6.43
N THR A 57 7.16 -8.68 -6.58
CA THR A 57 7.61 -9.82 -5.76
C THR A 57 7.84 -9.38 -4.31
N ALA A 58 7.77 -10.31 -3.35
CA ALA A 58 7.82 -9.97 -1.93
C ALA A 58 9.14 -9.36 -1.44
N ASN A 59 10.24 -9.55 -2.17
CA ASN A 59 11.55 -8.99 -1.84
C ASN A 59 11.69 -7.50 -2.20
N VAL A 60 10.73 -6.90 -2.91
CA VAL A 60 10.75 -5.47 -3.22
C VAL A 60 10.43 -4.66 -1.96
N HIS A 61 11.22 -3.62 -1.72
CA HIS A 61 11.05 -2.73 -0.58
C HIS A 61 9.91 -1.73 -0.83
N ASP A 62 9.07 -1.50 0.19
CA ASP A 62 7.82 -0.77 0.03
C ASP A 62 8.03 0.67 -0.46
N SER A 63 9.14 1.30 -0.07
CA SER A 63 9.49 2.65 -0.55
C SER A 63 9.57 2.74 -2.07
N GLN A 64 10.15 1.74 -2.75
CA GLN A 64 10.31 1.76 -4.20
C GLN A 64 8.95 1.75 -4.90
N SER A 65 8.03 0.91 -4.42
CA SER A 65 6.67 0.81 -4.96
C SER A 65 5.83 2.06 -4.67
N ILE A 66 5.96 2.63 -3.48
CA ILE A 66 5.26 3.86 -3.09
C ILE A 66 5.66 5.02 -4.01
N TYR A 67 6.96 5.23 -4.26
CA TYR A 67 7.42 6.31 -5.14
C TYR A 67 7.02 6.07 -6.60
N LYS A 68 6.94 4.81 -7.05
CA LYS A 68 6.45 4.48 -8.40
C LYS A 68 4.97 4.86 -8.58
N ILE A 69 4.12 4.46 -7.64
CA ILE A 69 2.71 4.87 -7.61
C ILE A 69 2.61 6.39 -7.54
N ALA A 70 3.39 7.02 -6.67
CA ALA A 70 3.36 8.46 -6.47
C ALA A 70 3.69 9.23 -7.75
N GLY A 71 4.74 8.84 -8.47
CA GLY A 71 5.09 9.43 -9.76
C GLY A 71 4.04 9.16 -10.86
N THR A 72 3.35 8.02 -10.81
CA THR A 72 2.30 7.69 -11.80
C THR A 72 1.02 8.50 -11.57
N CYS A 73 0.69 8.77 -10.30
CA CYS A 73 -0.49 9.52 -9.92
C CYS A 73 -0.25 11.04 -9.75
N ASP A 74 0.99 11.51 -9.99
CA ASP A 74 1.43 12.89 -9.73
C ASP A 74 1.07 13.39 -8.30
N ILE A 75 1.32 12.53 -7.31
CA ILE A 75 1.00 12.80 -5.91
C ILE A 75 2.27 12.95 -5.07
N PHE A 76 2.21 13.84 -4.08
CA PHE A 76 3.30 14.04 -3.13
C PHE A 76 3.18 13.06 -1.95
N PRO A 77 4.09 12.09 -1.78
CA PRO A 77 3.98 11.09 -0.72
C PRO A 77 4.33 11.67 0.65
N VAL A 78 3.38 11.61 1.58
CA VAL A 78 3.55 11.99 2.99
C VAL A 78 3.66 10.73 3.85
N ASN A 79 4.87 10.19 4.00
CA ASN A 79 5.09 8.96 4.80
C ASN A 79 5.71 9.28 6.17
N PRO A 80 5.04 8.96 7.31
CA PRO A 80 5.66 9.07 8.62
C PRO A 80 6.76 8.02 8.79
N ILE A 81 7.94 8.45 9.20
CA ILE A 81 9.14 7.60 9.21
C ILE A 81 9.19 6.76 10.49
N ASN A 82 9.33 5.43 10.33
CA ASN A 82 9.72 4.53 11.41
C ASN A 82 11.19 4.80 11.79
N SER A 83 11.44 5.20 13.03
CA SER A 83 12.77 5.47 13.59
C SER A 83 13.61 4.20 13.88
N ARG A 84 13.10 3.01 13.57
CA ARG A 84 13.54 1.78 14.24
C ARG A 84 14.95 1.29 13.89
N ASN A 85 15.50 1.62 12.73
CA ASN A 85 16.89 1.28 12.40
C ASN A 85 17.63 2.53 11.94
N GLY A 86 18.51 3.02 12.80
CA GLY A 86 19.36 4.16 12.53
C GLY A 86 20.31 3.89 11.37
N GLU A 87 19.99 4.43 10.21
CA GLU A 87 21.00 5.01 9.33
C GLU A 87 20.68 6.49 9.15
N GLN A 88 21.67 7.32 9.46
CA GLN A 88 21.59 8.77 9.28
C GLN A 88 21.49 9.12 7.79
N ILE A 89 20.29 9.18 7.23
CA ILE A 89 20.09 9.72 5.88
C ILE A 89 19.52 11.14 5.97
N LYS A 90 20.41 12.10 5.67
CA LYS A 90 20.28 13.56 5.70
C LYS A 90 19.40 14.13 4.57
N SER A 91 18.20 13.61 4.29
CA SER A 91 17.39 14.21 3.20
C SER A 91 16.63 15.46 3.68
N SER A 92 16.69 16.55 2.90
CA SER A 92 15.91 17.79 3.14
C SER A 92 14.41 17.50 3.23
N HIS A 93 13.92 16.62 2.36
CA HIS A 93 12.56 16.08 2.34
C HIS A 93 12.13 15.50 3.69
N ARG A 94 13.02 14.78 4.39
CA ARG A 94 12.74 14.18 5.70
C ARG A 94 12.52 15.24 6.78
N ARG A 95 13.30 16.32 6.78
CA ARG A 95 13.15 17.42 7.75
C ARG A 95 11.85 18.17 7.53
N VAL A 96 11.53 18.48 6.28
CA VAL A 96 10.27 19.16 5.92
C VAL A 96 9.06 18.32 6.36
N LEU A 97 9.07 17.01 6.07
CA LEU A 97 8.00 16.11 6.50
C LEU A 97 7.90 15.98 8.02
N SER A 98 9.02 15.94 8.76
CA SER A 98 8.95 15.88 10.23
C SER A 98 8.30 17.12 10.84
N HIS A 99 8.58 18.31 10.31
CA HIS A 99 7.92 19.53 10.78
C HIS A 99 6.46 19.57 10.33
N PHE A 100 6.17 19.19 9.08
CA PHE A 100 4.82 19.13 8.55
C PHE A 100 3.90 18.25 9.40
N VAL A 101 4.35 17.04 9.76
CA VAL A 101 3.57 16.09 10.58
C VAL A 101 3.21 16.66 11.95
N THR A 102 4.00 17.57 12.51
CA THR A 102 3.69 18.22 13.80
C THR A 102 2.66 19.33 13.71
N THR A 103 2.42 19.88 12.51
CA THR A 103 1.40 20.92 12.30
C THR A 103 -0.01 20.38 12.52
N THR A 104 -0.97 21.25 12.84
CA THR A 104 -2.39 20.88 12.97
C THR A 104 -2.90 20.18 11.72
N PHE A 105 -2.49 20.67 10.55
CA PHE A 105 -2.86 20.10 9.26
C PHE A 105 -2.23 18.71 9.04
N GLY A 106 -0.92 18.55 9.28
CA GLY A 106 -0.25 17.24 9.14
C GLY A 106 -0.80 16.19 10.10
N LYS A 107 -1.13 16.57 11.35
CA LYS A 107 -1.80 15.69 12.31
C LYS A 107 -3.17 15.26 11.83
N GLN A 108 -3.94 16.19 11.26
CA GLN A 108 -5.24 15.90 10.68
C GLN A 108 -5.15 14.96 9.48
N LEU A 109 -4.21 15.22 8.56
CA LEU A 109 -3.95 14.37 7.40
C LEU A 109 -3.55 12.95 7.81
N LEU A 110 -2.69 12.80 8.83
CA LEU A 110 -2.30 11.47 9.31
C LEU A 110 -3.43 10.69 9.99
N LYS A 111 -4.49 11.35 10.50
CA LYS A 111 -5.66 10.63 11.04
C LYS A 111 -6.42 9.88 9.94
N GLU A 112 -6.42 10.41 8.71
CA GLU A 112 -7.04 9.75 7.56
C GLU A 112 -6.37 8.41 7.22
N ARG A 113 -5.11 8.19 7.65
CA ARG A 113 -4.40 6.92 7.47
C ARG A 113 -5.13 5.72 8.11
N GLY A 114 -5.89 5.91 9.18
CA GLY A 114 -6.69 4.82 9.75
C GLY A 114 -7.75 4.29 8.79
N LYS A 115 -8.25 5.13 7.86
CA LYS A 115 -9.25 4.74 6.88
C LYS A 115 -8.70 3.74 5.87
N ILE A 116 -7.45 3.88 5.44
CA ILE A 116 -6.85 2.89 4.53
C ILE A 116 -6.66 1.53 5.19
N GLU A 117 -6.40 1.47 6.50
CA GLU A 117 -6.33 0.19 7.22
C GLU A 117 -7.68 -0.52 7.20
N GLN A 118 -8.77 0.22 7.40
CA GLN A 118 -10.14 -0.30 7.30
C GLN A 118 -10.45 -0.77 5.86
N GLN A 119 -10.05 0.00 4.85
CA GLN A 119 -10.23 -0.39 3.45
C GLN A 119 -9.42 -1.63 3.08
N PHE A 120 -8.17 -1.73 3.53
CA PHE A 120 -7.37 -2.93 3.36
C PHE A 120 -7.99 -4.12 4.08
N SER A 121 -8.59 -3.93 5.25
CA SER A 121 -9.34 -5.01 5.92
C SER A 121 -10.48 -5.49 5.03
N ASN A 122 -11.29 -4.58 4.48
CA ASN A 122 -12.38 -4.93 3.56
C ASN A 122 -11.89 -5.68 2.32
N LEU A 123 -10.80 -5.22 1.70
CA LEU A 123 -10.19 -5.89 0.55
C LEU A 123 -9.68 -7.30 0.91
N LYS A 124 -9.12 -7.47 2.11
CA LYS A 124 -8.70 -8.79 2.62
C LYS A 124 -9.89 -9.71 2.82
N ASP A 125 -11.00 -9.20 3.36
CA ASP A 125 -12.25 -9.94 3.56
C ASP A 125 -12.87 -10.36 2.22
N LYS A 126 -12.76 -9.50 1.19
CA LYS A 126 -13.12 -9.80 -0.22
C LYS A 126 -12.16 -10.79 -0.91
N GLY A 127 -11.19 -11.33 -0.18
CA GLY A 127 -10.33 -12.42 -0.64
C GLY A 127 -9.01 -11.98 -1.27
N LEU A 128 -8.59 -10.72 -1.14
CA LEU A 128 -7.32 -10.24 -1.74
C LEU A 128 -6.10 -11.10 -1.36
N GLU A 129 -6.01 -11.54 -0.10
CA GLU A 129 -4.90 -12.34 0.43
C GLU A 129 -5.06 -13.86 0.29
N GLN A 130 -6.21 -14.33 -0.20
CA GLN A 130 -6.56 -15.75 -0.19
C GLN A 130 -5.90 -16.63 -1.28
N PRO A 131 -5.45 -16.14 -2.46
CA PRO A 131 -4.91 -17.05 -3.45
C PRO A 131 -3.58 -17.63 -2.97
N ARG A 132 -3.51 -18.95 -2.82
CA ARG A 132 -2.25 -19.72 -2.76
C ARG A 132 -1.96 -20.36 -4.11
N TRP A 133 -2.05 -19.56 -5.16
CA TRP A 133 -1.93 -20.04 -6.53
C TRP A 133 -0.47 -20.13 -6.97
N TYR A 134 -0.24 -20.77 -8.12
CA TYR A 134 1.05 -20.77 -8.80
C TYR A 134 1.03 -19.74 -9.92
N GLY A 135 2.05 -18.88 -9.98
CA GLY A 135 2.34 -18.04 -11.14
C GLY A 135 1.78 -16.62 -11.05
N LYS A 136 2.62 -15.68 -11.45
CA LYS A 136 2.43 -14.23 -11.35
C LYS A 136 1.14 -13.74 -12.02
N ASN A 137 0.80 -14.27 -13.20
CA ASN A 137 -0.37 -13.83 -13.96
C ASN A 137 -1.69 -14.17 -13.26
N ARG A 138 -1.76 -15.28 -12.52
CA ARG A 138 -2.97 -15.65 -11.77
C ARG A 138 -3.21 -14.68 -10.61
N TYR A 139 -2.13 -14.28 -9.92
CA TYR A 139 -2.21 -13.23 -8.90
C TYR A 139 -2.63 -11.89 -9.51
N LEU A 140 -2.05 -11.51 -10.64
CA LEU A 140 -2.40 -10.24 -11.29
C LEU A 140 -3.89 -10.19 -11.67
N LEU A 141 -4.40 -11.26 -12.29
CA LEU A 141 -5.81 -11.38 -12.63
C LEU A 141 -6.71 -11.31 -11.38
N HIS A 142 -6.35 -12.03 -10.30
CA HIS A 142 -7.10 -11.99 -9.04
C HIS A 142 -7.20 -10.58 -8.47
N ILE A 143 -6.07 -9.88 -8.38
CA ILE A 143 -5.99 -8.52 -7.85
C ILE A 143 -6.89 -7.59 -8.68
N GLN A 144 -6.81 -7.69 -10.01
CA GLN A 144 -7.62 -6.88 -10.93
C GLN A 144 -9.11 -7.11 -10.73
N LEU A 145 -9.54 -8.37 -10.58
CA LEU A 145 -10.94 -8.71 -10.35
C LEU A 145 -11.44 -8.22 -8.98
N VAL A 146 -10.66 -8.41 -7.91
CA VAL A 146 -11.01 -7.92 -6.58
C VAL A 146 -11.18 -6.40 -6.57
N PHE A 147 -10.25 -5.66 -7.20
CA PHE A 147 -10.34 -4.20 -7.26
C PHE A 147 -11.49 -3.72 -8.14
N LEU A 148 -11.74 -4.39 -9.28
CA LEU A 148 -12.88 -4.06 -10.14
C LEU A 148 -14.21 -4.24 -9.39
N ILE A 149 -14.43 -5.40 -8.76
CA ILE A 149 -15.65 -5.68 -7.99
C ILE A 149 -15.78 -4.70 -6.83
N HIS A 150 -14.67 -4.42 -6.13
CA HIS A 150 -14.66 -3.47 -5.03
C HIS A 150 -15.09 -2.06 -5.49
N ASN A 151 -14.49 -1.53 -6.56
CA ASN A 151 -14.81 -0.21 -7.09
C ASN A 151 -16.23 -0.14 -7.68
N ILE A 152 -16.71 -1.19 -8.35
CA ILE A 152 -18.09 -1.24 -8.84
C ILE A 152 -19.07 -1.16 -7.68
N ALA A 153 -18.82 -1.88 -6.58
CA ALA A 153 -19.65 -1.81 -5.37
C ALA A 153 -19.63 -0.43 -4.69
N TYR A 154 -18.73 0.47 -5.08
CA TYR A 154 -18.72 1.87 -4.64
C TYR A 154 -19.59 2.78 -5.53
N LEU A 155 -19.98 2.33 -6.72
CA LEU A 155 -20.79 3.10 -7.66
C LEU A 155 -22.30 2.88 -7.49
N PHE A 156 -22.71 1.90 -6.67
CA PHE A 156 -24.09 1.51 -6.38
C PHE A 156 -24.35 1.53 -4.89
#